data_AF-A0AAQ3QUU4-F1
#
_entry.id   AF-A0AAQ3QUU4-F1
#
_cell.length_a   1.000
_cell.length_b   1.000
_cell.length_c   1.000
_cell.angle_alpha   90.00
_cell.angle_beta   90.00
_cell.angle_gamma   90.00
#
_symmetry.space_group_name_H-M   'P 1'
#
loop_
_entity.id
_entity.type
_entity.pdbx_description
1 polymer ?
#
loop_
_entity_poly.entity_id
_entity_poly.type
_entity_poly.pdbx_seq_one_letter_code
_entity_poly.pdbx_strand_id
1 'polypeptide(L)' 'MDNDLEKLTELCIKLGSPEKQAQVMAAQMIKRADQIAIERKTTRVAALDHLLRILISGREGQVPVDDPPKEG' A
#
# COMPACT_ATOMS: atom_id res chain seq x y z
N MET A 1 -0.58 15.93 -10.21
CA MET A 1 -1.11 14.73 -9.50
C MET A 1 -0.17 14.47 -8.33
N ASP A 2 -0.07 15.43 -7.42
CA ASP A 2 1.02 15.48 -6.43
C ASP A 2 0.53 15.20 -5.00
N ASN A 3 -0.76 14.84 -4.86
CA ASN A 3 -1.46 14.74 -3.57
C ASN A 3 -1.45 13.30 -3.01
N ASP A 4 -1.25 12.28 -3.84
CA ASP A 4 -1.32 10.88 -3.38
C ASP A 4 -0.14 10.51 -2.49
N LEU A 5 1.07 10.97 -2.82
CA LEU A 5 2.27 10.69 -2.02
C LEU A 5 2.18 11.32 -0.64
N GLU A 6 1.73 12.57 -0.57
CA GLU A 6 1.56 13.31 0.69
C GLU A 6 0.47 12.66 1.57
N LYS A 7 -0.71 12.38 1.01
CA LYS A 7 -1.80 11.69 1.72
C LYS A 7 -1.40 10.29 2.22
N LEU A 8 -0.69 9.51 1.41
CA LEU A 8 -0.21 8.19 1.80
C LEU A 8 0.89 8.29 2.86
N THR A 9 1.75 9.30 2.78
CA THR A 9 2.77 9.57 3.80
C THR A 9 2.09 9.88 5.14
N GLU A 10 1.12 10.79 5.17
CA GLU A 10 0.36 11.09 6.37
C GLU A 10 -0.35 9.86 6.94
N LEU A 11 -0.91 9.01 6.07
CA LEU A 11 -1.55 7.79 6.49
C LEU A 11 -0.54 6.84 7.15
N CYS A 12 0.61 6.61 6.55
CA CYS A 12 1.68 5.80 7.15
C CYS A 12 2.16 6.37 8.49
N ILE A 13 2.23 7.70 8.64
CA ILE A 13 2.54 8.35 9.93
C ILE A 13 1.45 8.06 10.97
N LYS A 14 0.17 8.20 10.61
CA LYS A 14 -0.96 7.86 11.50
C LYS A 14 -0.97 6.39 11.88
N LEU A 15 -0.46 5.53 11.02
CA LEU A 15 -0.20 4.11 11.26
C LEU A 15 1.12 3.85 12.01
N GLY A 16 1.73 4.87 12.63
CA GLY A 16 2.85 4.73 13.54
C GLY A 16 4.24 4.63 12.89
N SER A 17 4.36 4.81 11.57
CA SER A 17 5.66 4.87 10.91
C SER A 17 6.34 6.23 11.13
N PRO A 18 7.64 6.29 11.44
CA PRO A 18 8.40 7.53 11.42
C PRO A 18 8.33 8.19 10.03
N GLU A 19 8.32 9.52 9.95
CA GLU A 19 8.10 10.29 8.73
C GLU A 19 8.96 9.84 7.53
N LYS A 20 10.27 9.64 7.72
CA LYS A 20 11.16 9.17 6.65
C LYS A 20 10.76 7.79 6.12
N GLN A 21 10.34 6.90 7.01
CA GLN A 21 9.87 5.57 6.63
C GLN A 21 8.50 5.63 5.96
N ALA A 22 7.61 6.50 6.45
CA ALA A 22 6.30 6.74 5.86
C ALA A 22 6.40 7.23 4.41
N GLN A 23 7.31 8.15 4.12
CA GLN A 23 7.57 8.61 2.74
C GLN A 23 8.03 7.48 1.82
N VAL A 24 8.97 6.65 2.30
CA VAL A 24 9.47 5.49 1.55
C VAL A 24 8.34 4.50 1.29
N MET A 25 7.53 4.20 2.30
CA MET A 25 6.39 3.29 2.18
C MET A 25 5.34 3.81 1.19
N ALA A 26 5.00 5.10 1.27
CA ALA A 26 4.07 5.73 0.35
C ALA A 26 4.55 5.64 -1.12
N ALA A 27 5.84 5.94 -1.36
CA ALA A 27 6.44 5.82 -2.69
C ALA A 27 6.44 4.38 -3.21
N GLN A 28 6.79 3.41 -2.36
CA GLN A 28 6.77 2.00 -2.71
C GLN A 28 5.34 1.50 -3.00
N MET A 29 4.36 1.96 -2.23
CA MET A 29 2.97 1.59 -2.40
C MET A 29 2.40 2.09 -3.73
N ILE A 30 2.69 3.34 -4.10
CA ILE A 30 2.30 3.88 -5.41
C ILE A 30 2.90 3.04 -6.54
N LYS A 31 4.22 2.79 -6.49
CA LYS A 31 4.90 1.96 -7.51
C LYS A 31 4.30 0.55 -7.59
N ARG A 32 3.95 -0.05 -6.45
CA ARG A 32 3.34 -1.37 -6.40
C ARG A 32 1.91 -1.36 -6.94
N ALA A 33 1.13 -0.30 -6.67
CA ALA A 33 -0.21 -0.14 -7.20
C ALA A 33 -0.19 -0.04 -8.73
N ASP A 34 0.76 0.70 -9.29
CA ASP A 34 0.94 0.81 -10.75
C ASP A 34 1.27 -0.56 -11.36
N GLN A 35 2.18 -1.31 -10.73
CA GLN A 35 2.53 -2.66 -11.17
C GLN A 35 1.32 -3.62 -11.14
N ILE A 36 0.57 -3.63 -10.03
CA ILE A 36 -0.62 -4.49 -9.88
C ILE A 36 -1.70 -4.11 -10.89
N ALA A 37 -1.91 -2.81 -11.13
CA ALA A 37 -2.87 -2.34 -12.12
C ALA A 37 -2.59 -2.92 -13.51
N ILE A 38 -1.32 -2.94 -13.91
CA ILE A 38 -0.87 -3.52 -15.18
C ILE A 38 -1.04 -5.05 -15.16
N GLU A 39 -0.48 -5.73 -14.16
CA GLU A 39 -0.46 -7.20 -14.08
C GLU A 39 -1.87 -7.80 -14.02
N ARG A 40 -2.76 -7.18 -13.24
CA ARG A 40 -4.12 -7.68 -13.00
C ARG A 40 -5.17 -7.02 -13.87
N LYS A 41 -4.78 -6.16 -14.83
CA LYS A 41 -5.69 -5.37 -15.68
C LYS A 41 -6.80 -4.66 -14.88
N THR A 42 -6.41 -4.06 -13.75
CA THR A 42 -7.31 -3.32 -12.86
C THR A 42 -6.94 -1.84 -12.83
N THR A 43 -7.75 -1.03 -12.15
CA THR A 43 -7.43 0.39 -11.98
C THR A 43 -6.37 0.58 -10.90
N ARG A 44 -5.54 1.63 -11.05
CA ARG A 44 -4.58 2.05 -10.02
C ARG A 44 -5.26 2.29 -8.67
N VAL A 45 -6.46 2.87 -8.67
CA VAL A 45 -7.24 3.12 -7.45
C VAL A 45 -7.63 1.80 -6.76
N ALA A 46 -8.12 0.81 -7.50
CA ALA A 46 -8.45 -0.50 -6.94
C ALA A 46 -7.22 -1.24 -6.43
N ALA A 47 -6.08 -1.14 -7.13
CA ALA A 47 -4.82 -1.71 -6.67
C ALA A 47 -4.31 -1.05 -5.38
N LEU A 48 -4.46 0.27 -5.27
CA LEU A 48 -4.09 1.02 -4.07
C LEU A 48 -5.00 0.67 -2.88
N ASP A 49 -6.32 0.55 -3.09
CA ASP A 49 -7.27 0.09 -2.06
C ASP A 49 -6.88 -1.28 -1.51
N HIS A 50 -6.52 -2.22 -2.40
CA HIS A 50 -6.04 -3.55 -2.01
C HIS A 50 -4.75 -3.48 -1.16
N LEU A 51 -3.75 -2.69 -1.58
CA LEU A 51 -2.52 -2.53 -0.81
C LEU A 51 -2.75 -1.89 0.56
N LEU A 52 -3.67 -0.93 0.66
CA LEU A 52 -4.04 -0.31 1.93
C LEU A 52 -4.71 -1.31 2.88
N ARG A 53 -5.61 -2.16 2.38
CA ARG A 53 -6.20 -3.24 3.19
C ARG A 53 -5.13 -4.19 3.72
N ILE A 54 -4.17 -4.59 2.88
CA ILE A 54 -3.04 -5.43 3.30
C ILE A 54 -2.25 -4.77 4.42
N LEU A 55 -1.91 -3.48 4.27
CA LEU A 55 -1.15 -2.74 5.27
C LEU A 55 -1.87 -2.68 6.62
N ILE A 56 -3.18 -2.42 6.61
CA ILE A 56 -4.02 -2.38 7.82
C ILE A 56 -4.10 -3.76 8.47
N SER A 57 -4.39 -4.81 7.70
CA SER A 57 -4.45 -6.18 8.21
C SER A 57 -3.11 -6.62 8.81
N GLY A 58 -1.99 -6.32 8.15
CA GLY A 58 -0.66 -6.63 8.66
C GLY A 58 -0.36 -5.94 10.00
N ARG A 59 -0.82 -4.69 10.18
CA ARG A 59 -0.72 -3.97 11.46
C ARG A 59 -1.57 -4.63 12.56
N GLU A 60 -2.73 -5.17 12.21
CA GLU A 60 -3.63 -5.87 13.13
C GLU A 60 -3.20 -7.33 13.39
N GLY A 61 -2.09 -7.79 12.80
CA GLY A 61 -1.63 -9.18 12.92
C GLY A 61 -2.49 -10.18 12.13
N GLN A 62 -3.28 -9.71 11.18
CA GLN A 62 -4.15 -10.52 10.33
C GLN A 62 -3.51 -10.76 8.96
N VAL A 63 -3.71 -11.96 8.41
CA VAL A 63 -3.31 -12.28 7.04
C VAL A 63 -4.43 -11.83 6.09
N PRO A 64 -4.15 -10.95 5.11
CA PRO A 64 -5.15 -10.53 4.13
C PRO A 64 -5.56 -11.70 3.24
N VAL A 65 -6.86 -11.90 3.05
CA VAL A 65 -7.43 -13.04 2.31
C VAL A 65 -7.06 -13.01 0.81
N ASP A 66 -6.74 -11.83 0.27
CA ASP A 66 -6.53 -11.60 -1.17
C ASP A 66 -5.05 -11.57 -1.63
N ASP A 67 -4.09 -11.75 -0.73
CA ASP A 67 -2.66 -11.85 -1.07
C ASP A 67 -2.10 -13.16 -0.50
N PRO A 68 -2.20 -14.29 -1.24
CA PRO A 68 -1.68 -15.55 -0.76
C PRO A 68 -0.17 -15.40 -0.54
N PRO A 69 0.39 -16.00 0.54
CA PRO A 69 1.82 -15.97 0.77
C PRO A 69 2.52 -16.50 -0.49
N LYS A 70 3.51 -15.77 -0.99
CA LYS A 70 4.46 -16.39 -1.92
C LYS A 70 5.20 -17.44 -1.10
N GLU A 71 4.93 -18.72 -1.36
CA GLU A 71 5.72 -19.82 -0.82
C GLU A 71 7.20 -19.52 -1.13
N GLY A 72 8.02 -19.57 -0.07
CA GLY A 72 9.42 -19.17 -0.07
C GLY A 72 10.34 -20.11 -0.82
#